data_AF-A0A9P5NJD8-F1
#
_entry.id   AF-A0A9P5NJD8-F1
#
_cell.length_a   1.000
_cell.length_b   1.000
_cell.length_c   1.000
_cell.angle_alpha   90.00
_cell.angle_beta   90.00
_cell.angle_gamma   90.00
#
_symmetry.space_group_name_H-M   'P 1'
#
loop_
_entity.id
_entity.type
_entity.pdbx_description
1 polymer ?
#
loop_
_entity_poly.entity_id
_entity_poly.type
_entity_poly.pdbx_seq_one_letter_code
_entity_poly.pdbx_strand_id
1 'polypeptide(L)'
;VATMNPNHPGYQHCLILQDSLVSDSYHSPHMSLVFNVLGSDMLSLQKTQLNHIFSLHIAKRIIKQVLLTLDYLHRDCDLVH
;
A
#
# COMPACT_ATOMS: atom_id res chain seq x y z
N VAL A 1 -3.49 8.22 18.55
CA VAL A 1 -3.15 8.39 17.12
C VAL A 1 -1.80 7.73 16.94
N ALA A 2 -1.71 6.62 16.19
CA ALA A 2 -0.46 5.89 16.04
C ALA A 2 0.63 6.86 15.59
N THR A 3 1.75 6.86 16.30
CA THR A 3 2.93 7.66 15.97
C THR A 3 3.48 7.15 14.66
N MET A 4 3.05 7.74 13.54
CA MET A 4 3.63 7.39 12.25
C MET A 4 5.10 7.79 12.29
N ASN A 5 5.98 6.80 12.14
CA ASN A 5 7.42 7.03 12.06
C ASN A 5 7.80 7.13 10.58
N PRO A 6 7.83 8.36 9.99
CA PRO A 6 8.15 8.53 8.59
C PRO A 6 9.58 8.14 8.24
N ASN A 7 10.46 7.99 9.24
CA ASN A 7 11.85 7.61 9.04
C ASN A 7 12.05 6.09 8.91
N HIS A 8 11.03 5.27 9.23
CA HIS A 8 11.13 3.83 9.03
C HIS A 8 11.18 3.49 7.54
N PRO A 9 12.13 2.67 7.06
CA PRO A 9 12.29 2.39 5.63
C PRO A 9 11.05 1.76 4.97
N GLY A 10 10.23 1.06 5.75
CA GLY A 10 8.94 0.50 5.31
C GLY A 10 7.81 1.52 5.11
N TYR A 11 7.90 2.71 5.71
CA TYR A 11 6.85 3.73 5.61
C TYR A 11 6.58 4.12 4.15
N GLN A 12 7.63 4.31 3.35
CA GLN A 12 7.52 4.70 1.93
C GLN A 12 6.89 3.61 1.03
N HIS A 13 6.76 2.38 1.54
CA HIS A 13 6.18 1.24 0.83
C HIS A 13 4.73 0.96 1.29
N CYS A 14 4.17 1.83 2.12
CA CYS A 14 2.76 1.82 2.52
C CYS A 14 1.92 2.77 1.65
N LEU A 15 0.64 2.44 1.46
CA LEU A 15 -0.34 3.40 0.96
C LEU A 15 -0.63 4.44 2.05
N ILE A 16 -0.46 5.72 1.73
CA ILE A 16 -0.65 6.81 2.69
C ILE A 16 -2.00 7.49 2.43
N LEU A 17 -2.87 7.48 3.44
CA LEU A 17 -4.10 8.27 3.45
C LEU A 17 -3.75 9.75 3.59
N GLN A 18 -4.09 10.54 2.58
CA GLN A 18 -3.85 11.98 2.58
C GLN A 18 -5.02 12.75 3.19
N ASP A 19 -6.25 12.32 2.90
CA ASP A 19 -7.46 12.98 3.36
C ASP A 19 -8.63 11.99 3.40
N SER A 20 -9.66 12.31 4.18
CA SER A 20 -10.91 11.58 4.21
C SER A 20 -12.07 12.57 4.19
N LEU A 21 -12.91 12.48 3.17
CA LEU A 21 -14.01 13.41 2.92
C LEU A 21 -15.33 12.68 3.13
N VAL A 22 -16.32 13.37 3.68
CA VAL A 22 -17.69 12.86 3.76
C VAL A 22 -18.55 13.69 2.82
N SER A 23 -19.25 13.03 1.90
CA SER A 23 -20.14 13.67 0.92
C SER A 23 -21.57 13.18 1.10
N ASP A 24 -22.51 14.11 1.15
CA ASP A 24 -23.92 13.78 1.21
C ASP A 24 -24.40 13.18 -0.13
N SER A 25 -25.27 12.19 -0.04
CA SER A 25 -25.92 11.53 -1.17
C SER A 25 -27.36 11.22 -0.83
N TYR A 26 -28.18 10.98 -1.85
CA TYR A 26 -29.61 10.75 -1.71
C TYR A 26 -29.96 9.62 -0.72
N HIS A 27 -29.12 8.59 -0.63
CA HIS A 27 -29.37 7.44 0.25
C HIS A 27 -28.70 7.56 1.61
N SER A 28 -27.45 8.01 1.67
CA SER A 28 -26.69 8.20 2.92
C SER A 28 -25.38 8.93 2.63
N PRO A 29 -24.75 9.58 3.62
CA PRO A 29 -23.40 10.11 3.46
C PRO A 29 -22.41 9.01 3.05
N HIS A 30 -21.53 9.31 2.09
CA HIS A 30 -20.44 8.44 1.67
C HIS A 30 -19.10 8.98 2.15
N MET A 31 -18.25 8.11 2.68
CA MET A 31 -16.86 8.43 3.02
C MET A 31 -15.96 8.13 1.82
N SER A 32 -15.22 9.14 1.37
CA SER A 32 -14.22 9.05 0.31
C SER A 32 -12.83 9.14 0.92
N LEU A 33 -11.94 8.21 0.56
CA LEU A 33 -10.56 8.16 1.04
C LEU A 33 -9.62 8.62 -0.07
N VAL A 34 -8.79 9.62 0.23
CA VAL A 34 -7.85 10.22 -0.73
C VAL A 34 -6.46 9.68 -0.45
N PHE A 35 -5.79 9.16 -1.49
CA PHE A 35 -4.46 8.59 -1.41
C PHE A 35 -3.58 9.11 -2.53
N ASN A 36 -2.27 8.89 -2.40
CA ASN A 36 -1.34 9.05 -3.52
C ASN A 36 -1.67 8.06 -4.65
N VAL A 37 -1.53 8.52 -5.90
CA VAL A 37 -1.69 7.66 -7.07
C VAL A 37 -0.60 6.58 -7.08
N LEU A 38 -1.01 5.32 -7.22
CA LEU A 38 -0.12 4.17 -7.37
C LEU A 38 -0.17 3.61 -8.80
N GLY A 39 0.80 2.74 -9.09
CA GLY A 39 0.78 1.95 -10.31
C GLY A 39 -0.22 0.80 -10.26
N SER A 40 -0.18 -0.04 -11.30
CA SER A 40 -0.99 -1.25 -11.40
C SER A 40 -0.72 -2.23 -10.25
N ASP A 41 -1.75 -3.00 -9.89
CA ASP A 41 -1.64 -4.08 -8.91
C ASP A 41 -0.74 -5.23 -9.41
N MET A 42 -0.37 -6.13 -8.50
CA MET A 42 0.55 -7.23 -8.80
C MET A 42 0.03 -8.19 -9.86
N LEU A 43 -1.29 -8.48 -9.92
CA LEU A 43 -1.85 -9.38 -10.92
C LEU A 43 -1.82 -8.74 -12.30
N SER A 44 -2.18 -7.45 -12.39
CA SER A 44 -2.08 -6.69 -13.62
C SER A 44 -0.64 -6.62 -14.12
N LEU A 45 0.33 -6.37 -13.22
CA LEU A 45 1.76 -6.38 -13.57
C LEU A 45 2.23 -7.77 -14.00
N GLN A 46 1.81 -8.83 -13.30
CA GLN A 46 2.16 -10.21 -13.64
C GLN A 46 1.71 -10.57 -15.05
N LYS A 47 0.50 -10.19 -15.46
CA LYS A 47 -0.05 -10.44 -16.81
C LYS A 47 0.78 -9.82 -17.94
N THR A 48 1.59 -8.80 -17.65
CA THR A 48 2.49 -8.19 -18.66
C THR A 48 3.76 -9.00 -18.92
N GLN A 49 4.04 -10.03 -18.12
CA GLN A 49 5.25 -10.84 -18.22
C GLN A 49 5.06 -11.99 -19.22
N LEU A 50 6.15 -12.37 -19.90
CA LEU A 50 6.18 -13.34 -21.03
C LEU A 50 5.52 -14.71 -20.73
N ASN A 51 5.41 -15.10 -19.45
CA ASN A 51 4.72 -16.32 -19.00
C ASN A 51 3.87 -16.10 -17.72
N HIS A 52 3.48 -14.85 -17.44
CA HIS A 52 2.82 -14.48 -16.17
C HIS A 52 3.66 -14.83 -14.92
N ILE A 53 4.99 -14.88 -15.06
CA ILE A 53 5.92 -15.17 -13.97
C ILE A 53 6.88 -14.00 -13.86
N PHE A 54 7.06 -13.49 -12.65
CA PHE A 54 8.08 -12.49 -12.39
C PHE A 54 9.47 -13.12 -12.51
N SER A 55 10.39 -12.40 -13.15
CA SER A 55 11.80 -12.75 -13.05
C SER A 55 12.24 -12.73 -11.57
N LEU A 56 13.22 -13.57 -11.22
CA LEU A 56 13.71 -13.65 -9.84
C LEU A 56 14.12 -12.28 -9.29
N HIS A 57 14.69 -11.42 -10.13
CA HIS A 57 15.08 -10.06 -9.75
C HIS A 57 13.87 -9.20 -9.36
N ILE A 58 12.78 -9.24 -10.14
CA ILE A 58 11.54 -8.51 -9.83
C ILE A 58 10.92 -9.05 -8.55
N ALA A 59 10.81 -10.38 -8.43
CA ALA A 59 10.24 -11.03 -7.25
C ALA A 59 10.98 -10.64 -5.97
N LYS A 60 12.33 -10.70 -5.98
CA LYS A 60 13.15 -10.26 -4.83
C LYS A 60 12.90 -8.81 -4.44
N ARG A 61 12.72 -7.92 -5.42
CA ARG A 61 12.45 -6.50 -5.16
C ARG A 61 11.08 -6.30 -4.52
N ILE A 62 10.03 -6.96 -5.05
CA ILE A 62 8.67 -6.91 -4.49
C ILE A 62 8.68 -7.44 -3.05
N ILE A 63 9.25 -8.62 -2.84
CA ILE A 63 9.30 -9.25 -1.52
C ILE A 63 10.04 -8.37 -0.51
N LYS A 64 11.19 -7.78 -0.90
CA LYS A 64 11.91 -6.85 -0.03
C LYS A 64 11.05 -5.67 0.41
N GLN A 65 10.33 -5.05 -0.53
CA GLN A 65 9.46 -3.90 -0.24
C GLN A 65 8.31 -4.31 0.69
N VAL A 66 7.64 -5.44 0.41
CA VAL A 66 6.57 -5.98 1.25
C VAL A 66 7.05 -6.28 2.66
N LEU A 67 8.22 -6.92 2.81
CA LEU A 67 8.78 -7.23 4.13
C LEU A 67 9.13 -5.97 4.93
N LEU A 68 9.65 -4.93 4.27
CA LEU A 68 9.90 -3.64 4.93
C LEU A 68 8.59 -2.99 5.39
N THR A 69 7.53 -3.01 4.57
CA THR A 69 6.20 -2.54 4.94
C THR A 69 5.65 -3.31 6.14
N LEU A 70 5.71 -4.65 6.12
CA LEU A 70 5.20 -5.47 7.21
C LEU A 70 5.97 -5.24 8.51
N ASP A 71 7.29 -5.06 8.45
CA ASP A 71 8.10 -4.71 9.62
C ASP A 71 7.63 -3.38 10.23
N TYR A 72 7.38 -2.36 9.39
CA TYR A 72 6.84 -1.08 9.83
C TYR A 72 5.44 -1.21 10.46
N LEU A 73 4.53 -1.92 9.79
CA LEU A 73 3.15 -2.10 10.25
C LEU A 73 3.12 -2.82 11.60
N HIS A 74 3.91 -3.89 11.74
CA HIS A 74 3.90 -4.71 12.94
C HIS A 74 4.59 -4.04 14.13
N ARG A 75 5.74 -3.36 13.91
CA ARG A 75 6.56 -2.84 15.02
C ARG A 75 6.23 -1.41 15.41
N ASP A 76 5.98 -0.55 14.43
CA ASP A 76 5.80 0.88 14.67
C ASP A 76 4.32 1.27 14.68
N CYS A 77 3.47 0.59 13.89
CA CYS A 77 2.04 0.89 13.84
C CYS A 77 1.16 -0.01 14.73
N ASP A 78 1.67 -1.16 15.18
CA ASP A 78 0.90 -2.21 15.87
C ASP A 78 -0.34 -2.67 15.08
N LEU A 79 -0.18 -2.82 13.75
CA LEU A 79 -1.23 -3.22 12.82
C LEU A 79 -0.87 -4.54 12.13
N VAL A 80 -1.87 -5.39 11.91
CA VAL A 80 -1.77 -6.59 11.07
C VAL A 80 -2.64 -6.38 9.83
N HIS A 81 -2.05 -6.53 8.65
CA HIS A 81 -2.77 -6.48 7.37
C HIS A 81 -3.47 -7.83 7.09
#